data_AF-A0A5N6V687-F1
#
_entry.id   AF-A0A5N6V687-F1
#
_cell.length_a   1.000
_cell.length_b   1.000
_cell.length_c   1.000
_cell.angle_alpha   90.00
_cell.angle_beta   90.00
_cell.angle_gamma   90.00
#
_symmetry.space_group_name_H-M   'P 1'
#
loop_
_entity.id
_entity.type
_entity.pdbx_description
1 polymer ?
#
loop_
_entity_poly.entity_id
_entity_poly.type
_entity_poly.pdbx_seq_one_letter_code
_entity_poly.pdbx_strand_id
1 'polypeptide(L)'
;MKLTASFAYAKRCHFRRLSALSHTARQFSTATIHLNKDDDSANVWKLTQEDVFRYWKGYLATRPKYTDAFYNLIYNYHVSKAQSNPPSFSIAHDVGAGPGQVSAKLAQRFSHVVVSDNNENHVNYAKRFLSTTDVAESRFSFAVAKGEDLGSKYPPASADLVVSALMFPLMDTMSALRSFHAVLKPGGTLAVWFYGRAHFAELEYAALCQPLLDRIINHHFSSVITGGNPEHTAGWKHVADGIASWLDYIPFVEEDWESVVRHKWNAKWTTLGFFGNEACDFPVEPRSSVTDKEVVIERDDRSLWRKNWNVGQLREFVEYIYPFQEMEGEYVKPLWAQLEGQMGGVHARRAFSWPVVLILATRK
;
A
#
# COMPACT_ATOMS: atom_id res chain seq x y z
N MET A 1 18.33 -23.87 -79.37
CA MET A 1 17.53 -24.99 -79.92
C MET A 1 16.06 -24.73 -79.60
N LYS A 2 15.09 -25.10 -80.45
CA LYS A 2 13.64 -24.93 -80.19
C LYS A 2 13.02 -26.24 -79.68
N LEU A 3 11.89 -26.13 -78.95
CA LEU A 3 10.68 -27.00 -78.94
C LEU A 3 9.74 -26.49 -77.79
N THR A 4 8.62 -25.84 -78.12
CA THR A 4 7.21 -26.34 -77.99
C THR A 4 6.73 -26.62 -76.55
N ALA A 5 5.69 -25.99 -76.01
CA ALA A 5 4.25 -25.98 -76.40
C ALA A 5 3.58 -27.38 -76.25
N SER A 6 2.33 -27.54 -75.83
CA SER A 6 1.20 -26.59 -75.62
C SER A 6 0.67 -26.67 -74.16
N PHE A 7 -0.58 -26.41 -73.70
CA PHE A 7 -1.91 -26.12 -74.29
C PHE A 7 -2.73 -25.14 -73.38
N ALA A 8 -4.05 -24.99 -73.56
CA ALA A 8 -4.86 -23.92 -72.94
C ALA A 8 -6.34 -24.30 -72.62
N TYR A 9 -7.11 -23.31 -72.13
CA TYR A 9 -8.59 -23.23 -72.01
C TYR A 9 -9.33 -23.72 -70.73
N ALA A 10 -9.25 -22.89 -69.68
CA ALA A 10 -10.36 -22.16 -69.04
C ALA A 10 -11.77 -22.78 -68.86
N LYS A 11 -12.34 -22.58 -67.65
CA LYS A 11 -13.74 -22.17 -67.46
C LYS A 11 -13.82 -20.98 -66.47
N ARG A 12 -14.81 -20.11 -66.67
CA ARG A 12 -15.03 -18.88 -65.88
C ARG A 12 -15.83 -19.17 -64.60
N CYS A 13 -15.56 -18.41 -63.53
CA CYS A 13 -16.55 -18.04 -62.52
C CYS A 13 -16.50 -16.53 -62.28
N HIS A 14 -17.61 -15.94 -61.80
CA HIS A 14 -17.82 -14.49 -61.87
C HIS A 14 -17.13 -13.70 -60.75
N PHE A 15 -16.54 -12.56 -61.12
CA PHE A 15 -16.32 -11.45 -60.17
C PHE A 15 -17.67 -10.96 -59.63
N ARG A 16 -17.81 -10.91 -58.30
CA ARG A 16 -18.66 -9.92 -57.63
C ARG A 16 -17.75 -8.91 -56.94
N ARG A 17 -18.00 -7.63 -57.15
CA ARG A 17 -17.40 -6.56 -56.34
C ARG A 17 -17.93 -6.70 -54.91
N LEU A 18 -17.05 -6.67 -53.92
CA LEU A 18 -17.42 -6.26 -52.57
C LEU A 18 -17.17 -4.75 -52.46
N SER A 19 -18.17 -4.04 -51.95
CA SER A 19 -18.11 -2.61 -51.70
C SER A 19 -17.23 -2.30 -50.49
N ALA A 20 -16.64 -1.10 -50.45
CA ALA A 20 -16.01 -0.60 -49.24
C ALA A 20 -17.03 -0.57 -48.09
N LEU A 21 -16.64 -1.12 -46.93
CA LEU A 21 -17.35 -0.96 -45.67
C LEU A 21 -16.64 0.11 -44.84
N SER A 22 -17.41 0.92 -44.15
CA SER A 22 -16.93 2.06 -43.39
C SER A 22 -16.14 1.66 -42.14
N HIS A 23 -15.14 2.45 -41.79
CA HIS A 23 -14.53 2.40 -40.46
C HIS A 23 -15.53 2.93 -39.42
N THR A 24 -16.32 2.05 -38.82
CA THR A 24 -16.98 2.33 -37.55
C THR A 24 -15.95 2.23 -36.43
N ALA A 25 -15.67 3.37 -35.78
CA ALA A 25 -14.83 3.39 -34.60
C ALA A 25 -15.51 2.55 -33.50
N ARG A 26 -14.80 1.56 -32.95
CA ARG A 26 -15.27 0.84 -31.76
C ARG A 26 -15.24 1.80 -30.58
N GLN A 27 -16.42 2.21 -30.10
CA GLN A 27 -16.55 2.84 -28.79
C GLN A 27 -16.06 1.83 -27.74
N PHE A 28 -15.09 2.24 -26.92
CA PHE A 28 -14.77 1.50 -25.71
C PHE A 28 -15.94 1.67 -24.75
N SER A 29 -16.62 0.57 -24.42
CA SER A 29 -17.70 0.59 -23.44
C SER A 29 -17.11 0.82 -22.05
N THR A 30 -17.38 1.98 -21.46
CA THR A 30 -17.09 2.29 -20.06
C THR A 30 -18.08 1.56 -19.16
N ALA A 31 -17.97 0.23 -19.14
CA ALA A 31 -18.76 -0.64 -18.26
C ALA A 31 -18.22 -0.54 -16.83
N THR A 32 -18.64 0.49 -16.10
CA THR A 32 -18.46 0.57 -14.65
C THR A 32 -19.12 -0.64 -14.02
N ILE A 33 -18.32 -1.60 -13.55
CA ILE A 33 -18.82 -2.77 -12.83
C ILE A 33 -19.33 -2.27 -11.47
N HIS A 34 -20.64 -2.08 -11.37
CA HIS A 34 -21.29 -1.83 -10.09
C HIS A 34 -21.11 -3.08 -9.21
N LEU A 35 -20.17 -2.99 -8.26
CA LEU A 35 -20.13 -3.92 -7.14
C LEU A 35 -21.47 -3.81 -6.40
N ASN A 36 -22.19 -4.92 -6.32
CA ASN A 36 -23.35 -5.02 -5.44
C ASN A 36 -22.90 -4.75 -4.01
N LYS A 37 -23.76 -4.07 -3.25
CA LYS A 37 -23.69 -4.14 -1.79
C LYS A 37 -24.03 -5.57 -1.34
N ASP A 38 -23.71 -5.86 -0.08
CA ASP A 38 -24.25 -6.98 0.70
C ASP A 38 -23.62 -8.38 0.55
N ASP A 39 -22.54 -8.56 -0.25
CA ASP A 39 -21.54 -9.62 0.06
C ASP A 39 -20.38 -9.05 0.88
N ASP A 40 -20.69 -8.84 2.15
CA ASP A 40 -19.78 -8.32 3.18
C ASP A 40 -19.11 -9.50 3.94
N SER A 41 -19.12 -10.72 3.39
CA SER A 41 -18.58 -11.92 4.05
C SER A 41 -17.05 -11.92 4.16
N ALA A 42 -16.36 -11.35 3.16
CA ALA A 42 -14.90 -11.26 3.08
C ALA A 42 -14.30 -10.11 3.93
N ASN A 43 -15.12 -9.34 4.65
CA ASN A 43 -14.68 -8.17 5.40
C ASN A 43 -14.07 -8.56 6.77
N VAL A 44 -12.75 -8.82 6.76
CA VAL A 44 -11.95 -9.14 7.96
C VAL A 44 -12.01 -8.08 9.09
N TRP A 45 -12.48 -6.86 8.79
CA TRP A 45 -12.62 -5.78 9.76
C TRP A 45 -14.00 -5.75 10.43
N LYS A 46 -14.73 -6.88 10.42
CA LYS A 46 -15.94 -7.17 11.21
C LYS A 46 -15.69 -7.36 12.72
N LEU A 47 -14.82 -6.51 13.25
CA LEU A 47 -14.57 -6.33 14.66
C LEU A 47 -15.70 -5.52 15.29
N THR A 48 -16.11 -5.82 16.53
CA THR A 48 -17.01 -4.92 17.28
C THR A 48 -16.32 -3.58 17.57
N GLN A 49 -17.05 -2.54 17.96
CA GLN A 49 -16.42 -1.26 18.33
C GLN A 49 -15.40 -1.40 19.49
N GLU A 50 -15.59 -2.37 20.37
CA GLU A 50 -14.62 -2.69 21.44
C GLU A 50 -13.40 -3.45 20.91
N ASP A 51 -13.58 -4.41 20.00
CA ASP A 51 -12.47 -5.11 19.34
C ASP A 51 -11.65 -4.17 18.45
N VAL A 52 -12.29 -3.24 17.71
CA VAL A 52 -11.62 -2.17 16.96
C VAL A 52 -10.83 -1.28 17.91
N PHE A 53 -11.38 -0.95 19.08
CA PHE A 53 -10.68 -0.14 20.08
C PHE A 53 -9.46 -0.86 20.66
N ARG A 54 -9.58 -2.16 20.96
CA ARG A 54 -8.48 -3.03 21.42
C ARG A 54 -7.40 -3.14 20.35
N TYR A 55 -7.79 -3.47 19.11
CA TYR A 55 -6.90 -3.64 17.97
C TYR A 55 -6.08 -2.37 17.70
N TRP A 56 -6.72 -1.21 17.55
CA TRP A 56 -6.00 0.02 17.26
C TRP A 56 -5.11 0.48 18.42
N LYS A 57 -5.50 0.24 19.68
CA LYS A 57 -4.65 0.51 20.84
C LYS A 57 -3.37 -0.36 20.83
N GLY A 58 -3.50 -1.66 20.53
CA GLY A 58 -2.37 -2.58 20.40
C GLY A 58 -1.46 -2.21 19.23
N TYR A 59 -2.05 -1.97 18.05
CA TYR A 59 -1.37 -1.48 16.86
C TYR A 59 -0.52 -0.23 17.14
N LEU A 60 -1.08 0.80 17.79
CA LEU A 60 -0.37 2.04 18.09
C LEU A 60 0.79 1.87 19.10
N ALA A 61 0.74 0.83 19.94
CA ALA A 61 1.85 0.48 20.82
C ALA A 61 2.98 -0.26 20.07
N THR A 62 2.61 -1.21 19.20
CA THR A 62 3.56 -2.15 18.59
C THR A 62 4.16 -1.66 17.27
N ARG A 63 3.45 -0.91 16.43
CA ARG A 63 3.98 -0.42 15.15
C ARG A 63 5.16 0.57 15.32
N PRO A 64 6.10 0.66 14.35
CA PRO A 64 7.14 1.68 14.35
C PRO A 64 6.53 3.10 14.35
N LYS A 65 7.21 4.05 15.00
CA LYS A 65 6.79 5.46 15.01
C LYS A 65 7.51 6.21 13.89
N TYR A 66 6.74 6.70 12.93
CA TYR A 66 7.23 7.61 11.89
C TYR A 66 7.87 8.85 12.55
N THR A 67 9.15 9.08 12.29
CA THR A 67 9.92 10.15 12.93
C THR A 67 9.72 11.49 12.22
N ASP A 68 9.95 12.59 12.93
CA ASP A 68 9.94 13.94 12.35
C ASP A 68 10.91 14.07 11.16
N ALA A 69 12.04 13.37 11.19
CA ALA A 69 12.96 13.28 10.05
C ALA A 69 12.31 12.64 8.80
N PHE A 70 11.46 11.63 8.95
CA PHE A 70 10.72 11.01 7.85
C PHE A 70 9.65 11.95 7.29
N TYR A 71 8.84 12.57 8.16
CA TYR A 71 7.85 13.55 7.73
C TYR A 71 8.48 14.79 7.08
N ASN A 72 9.65 15.24 7.55
CA ASN A 72 10.37 16.35 6.93
C ASN A 72 10.88 16.01 5.52
N LEU A 73 11.07 14.74 5.13
CA LEU A 73 11.32 14.40 3.71
C LEU A 73 10.11 14.76 2.85
N ILE A 74 8.90 14.41 3.31
CA ILE A 74 7.63 14.71 2.63
C ILE A 74 7.42 16.22 2.55
N TYR A 75 7.59 16.94 3.67
CA TYR A 75 7.37 18.39 3.71
C TYR A 75 8.43 19.18 2.93
N ASN A 76 9.71 18.79 2.97
CA ASN A 76 10.76 19.44 2.19
C ASN A 76 10.58 19.19 0.69
N TYR A 77 10.16 17.97 0.29
CA TYR A 77 9.79 17.69 -1.09
C TYR A 77 8.65 18.60 -1.55
N HIS A 78 7.55 18.66 -0.78
CA HIS A 78 6.41 19.52 -1.06
C HIS A 78 6.81 21.00 -1.22
N VAL A 79 7.61 21.54 -0.28
CA VAL A 79 8.18 22.90 -0.36
C VAL A 79 9.03 23.10 -1.62
N SER A 80 9.79 22.09 -2.06
CA SER A 80 10.63 22.17 -3.27
C SER A 80 9.86 22.06 -4.59
N LYS A 81 8.55 21.82 -4.54
CA LYS A 81 7.67 21.59 -5.70
C LYS A 81 6.43 22.50 -5.74
N ALA A 82 6.14 23.20 -4.65
CA ALA A 82 5.03 24.14 -4.57
C ALA A 82 5.18 25.27 -5.60
N GLN A 83 4.14 25.47 -6.41
CA GLN A 83 4.05 26.59 -7.37
C GLN A 83 3.73 27.93 -6.67
N SER A 84 3.41 27.92 -5.37
CA SER A 84 3.10 29.11 -4.56
C SER A 84 4.31 29.52 -3.70
N ASN A 85 4.49 30.83 -3.52
CA ASN A 85 5.46 31.39 -2.58
C ASN A 85 4.72 32.36 -1.62
N PRO A 86 4.60 32.03 -0.31
CA PRO A 86 5.09 30.82 0.35
C PRO A 86 4.32 29.55 -0.09
N PRO A 87 4.90 28.35 0.10
CA PRO A 87 4.22 27.07 -0.11
C PRO A 87 2.95 26.93 0.74
N SER A 88 1.88 26.44 0.12
CA SER A 88 0.56 26.31 0.74
C SER A 88 0.43 25.03 1.58
N PHE A 89 0.34 25.17 2.91
CA PHE A 89 -0.02 24.10 3.84
C PHE A 89 -1.50 24.24 4.27
N SER A 90 -2.42 24.25 3.31
CA SER A 90 -3.85 24.44 3.59
C SER A 90 -4.55 23.11 3.90
N ILE A 91 -4.66 22.21 2.93
CA ILE A 91 -5.43 20.95 3.05
C ILE A 91 -4.54 19.75 2.77
N ALA A 92 -4.52 18.79 3.69
CA ALA A 92 -3.98 17.45 3.46
C ALA A 92 -5.09 16.38 3.55
N HIS A 93 -5.01 15.34 2.72
CA HIS A 93 -5.85 14.15 2.83
C HIS A 93 -5.03 12.97 3.38
N ASP A 94 -5.55 12.29 4.39
CA ASP A 94 -5.03 11.04 4.94
C ASP A 94 -5.96 9.89 4.49
N VAL A 95 -5.43 9.00 3.66
CA VAL A 95 -6.23 8.04 2.87
C VAL A 95 -5.92 6.60 3.26
N GLY A 96 -6.92 5.96 3.89
CA GLY A 96 -6.72 4.75 4.69
C GLY A 96 -6.13 5.11 6.06
N ALA A 97 -6.68 6.14 6.70
CA ALA A 97 -6.14 6.75 7.92
C ALA A 97 -6.12 5.80 9.14
N GLY A 98 -6.89 4.70 9.12
CA GLY A 98 -6.94 3.71 10.19
C GLY A 98 -7.27 4.36 11.54
N PRO A 99 -6.32 4.41 12.51
CA PRO A 99 -6.54 5.04 13.80
C PRO A 99 -6.20 6.55 13.85
N GLY A 100 -5.79 7.19 12.74
CA GLY A 100 -5.61 8.65 12.65
C GLY A 100 -4.26 9.18 13.15
N GLN A 101 -3.27 8.34 13.40
CA GLN A 101 -1.93 8.74 13.85
C GLN A 101 -1.13 9.55 12.82
N VAL A 102 -1.43 9.39 11.53
CA VAL A 102 -0.84 10.19 10.45
C VAL A 102 -1.53 11.55 10.38
N SER A 103 -2.86 11.58 10.36
CA SER A 103 -3.69 12.78 10.51
C SER A 103 -3.26 13.67 11.68
N ALA A 104 -3.00 13.09 12.85
CA ALA A 104 -2.52 13.79 14.03
C ALA A 104 -1.19 14.54 13.79
N LYS A 105 -0.27 13.97 13.01
CA LYS A 105 0.98 14.64 12.63
C LYS A 105 0.74 15.68 11.55
N LEU A 106 -0.06 15.37 10.52
CA LEU A 106 -0.36 16.30 9.43
C LEU A 106 -0.94 17.62 9.95
N ALA A 107 -1.83 17.59 10.93
CA ALA A 107 -2.47 18.79 11.47
C ALA A 107 -1.51 19.72 12.25
N GLN A 108 -0.29 19.25 12.59
CA GLN A 108 0.81 20.09 13.12
C GLN A 108 1.42 21.01 12.05
N ARG A 109 1.10 20.81 10.76
CA ARG A 109 1.58 21.62 9.63
C ARG A 109 0.44 22.14 8.75
N PHE A 110 -0.50 21.27 8.38
CA PHE A 110 -1.62 21.62 7.50
C PHE A 110 -2.75 22.30 8.27
N SER A 111 -3.38 23.26 7.61
CA SER A 111 -4.46 24.08 8.17
C SER A 111 -5.76 23.29 8.38
N HIS A 112 -5.95 22.23 7.60
CA HIS A 112 -7.04 21.26 7.69
C HIS A 112 -6.57 19.87 7.25
N VAL A 113 -7.12 18.81 7.85
CA VAL A 113 -6.85 17.42 7.47
C VAL A 113 -8.15 16.68 7.20
N VAL A 114 -8.28 16.13 6.00
CA VAL A 114 -9.37 15.21 5.63
C VAL A 114 -8.95 13.79 5.98
N VAL A 115 -9.60 13.23 7.00
CA VAL A 115 -9.38 11.89 7.55
C VAL A 115 -10.33 10.93 6.85
N SER A 116 -9.79 10.00 6.04
CA SER A 116 -10.60 9.09 5.23
C SER A 116 -10.17 7.64 5.36
N ASP A 117 -11.15 6.74 5.50
CA ASP A 117 -10.97 5.30 5.56
C ASP A 117 -12.20 4.60 4.97
N ASN A 118 -12.07 3.36 4.48
CA ASN A 118 -13.19 2.65 3.85
C ASN A 118 -14.14 2.01 4.87
N ASN A 119 -13.73 1.93 6.15
CA ASN A 119 -14.51 1.34 7.25
C ASN A 119 -14.96 2.41 8.26
N GLU A 120 -16.28 2.47 8.52
CA GLU A 120 -16.87 3.43 9.46
C GLU A 120 -16.34 3.29 10.90
N ASN A 121 -16.04 2.08 11.37
CA ASN A 121 -15.45 1.87 12.70
C ASN A 121 -14.03 2.43 12.80
N HIS A 122 -13.24 2.42 11.71
CA HIS A 122 -11.93 3.07 11.67
C HIS A 122 -12.07 4.59 11.75
N VAL A 123 -12.96 5.18 10.93
CA VAL A 123 -13.25 6.62 10.96
C VAL A 123 -13.74 7.07 12.35
N ASN A 124 -14.60 6.28 13.00
CA ASN A 124 -15.08 6.56 14.35
C ASN A 124 -13.97 6.43 15.42
N TYR A 125 -13.06 5.45 15.30
CA TYR A 125 -11.89 5.37 16.19
C TYR A 125 -10.96 6.58 15.96
N ALA A 126 -10.62 6.90 14.71
CA ALA A 126 -9.75 8.02 14.37
C ALA A 126 -10.32 9.35 14.91
N LYS A 127 -11.63 9.57 14.80
CA LYS A 127 -12.29 10.75 15.39
C LYS A 127 -12.12 10.81 16.91
N ARG A 128 -12.33 9.69 17.61
CA ARG A 128 -12.16 9.60 19.07
C ARG A 128 -10.70 9.69 19.51
N PHE A 129 -9.76 9.21 18.71
CA PHE A 129 -8.32 9.36 18.97
C PHE A 129 -7.87 10.82 18.80
N LEU A 130 -8.27 11.46 17.71
CA LEU A 130 -7.88 12.84 17.40
C LEU A 130 -8.42 13.86 18.39
N SER A 131 -9.63 13.65 18.95
CA SER A 131 -10.15 14.50 20.04
C SER A 131 -9.45 14.30 21.40
N THR A 132 -8.48 13.40 21.50
CA THR A 132 -7.54 13.32 22.65
C THR A 132 -6.18 13.97 22.40
N THR A 133 -6.01 14.65 21.25
CA THR A 133 -4.80 15.41 20.92
C THR A 133 -4.99 16.91 21.19
N ASP A 134 -3.90 17.67 21.31
CA ASP A 134 -3.92 19.13 21.50
C ASP A 134 -4.40 19.92 20.24
N VAL A 135 -4.85 19.23 19.20
CA VAL A 135 -5.35 19.82 17.95
C VAL A 135 -6.87 19.94 18.00
N ALA A 136 -7.39 21.17 17.87
CA ALA A 136 -8.84 21.43 17.87
C ALA A 136 -9.59 20.61 16.79
N GLU A 137 -10.73 20.02 17.16
CA GLU A 137 -11.52 19.12 16.28
C GLU A 137 -11.89 19.76 14.92
N SER A 138 -12.06 21.09 14.87
CA SER A 138 -12.37 21.85 13.66
C SER A 138 -11.26 21.81 12.59
N ARG A 139 -10.07 21.32 12.92
CA ARG A 139 -8.94 21.08 12.00
C ARG A 139 -9.09 19.79 11.20
N PHE A 140 -10.13 19.00 11.47
CA PHE A 140 -10.36 17.70 10.86
C PHE A 140 -11.71 17.64 10.12
N SER A 141 -11.79 16.78 9.12
CA SER A 141 -13.06 16.35 8.53
C SER A 141 -13.02 14.88 8.22
N PHE A 142 -14.08 14.17 8.57
CA PHE A 142 -14.12 12.71 8.59
C PHE A 142 -15.00 12.18 7.47
N ALA A 143 -14.52 11.17 6.75
CA ALA A 143 -15.27 10.55 5.66
C ALA A 143 -15.04 9.05 5.57
N VAL A 144 -16.13 8.27 5.60
CA VAL A 144 -16.12 6.91 5.07
C VAL A 144 -16.02 7.01 3.54
N ALA A 145 -14.92 6.54 2.96
CA ALA A 145 -14.62 6.62 1.53
C ALA A 145 -13.48 5.66 1.15
N LYS A 146 -13.48 5.11 -0.07
CA LYS A 146 -12.28 4.48 -0.63
C LYS A 146 -11.33 5.56 -1.18
N GLY A 147 -10.06 5.22 -1.39
CA GLY A 147 -9.09 6.16 -1.98
C GLY A 147 -9.49 6.55 -3.41
N GLU A 148 -10.03 5.58 -4.13
CA GLU A 148 -10.59 5.65 -5.48
C GLU A 148 -11.78 6.63 -5.60
N ASP A 149 -12.47 6.95 -4.50
CA ASP A 149 -13.69 7.79 -4.51
C ASP A 149 -13.40 9.29 -4.31
N LEU A 150 -12.23 9.66 -3.76
CA LEU A 150 -11.88 11.05 -3.38
C LEU A 150 -12.10 12.05 -4.52
N GLY A 151 -11.69 11.73 -5.75
CA GLY A 151 -11.82 12.58 -6.93
C GLY A 151 -13.25 12.88 -7.38
N SER A 152 -14.26 12.15 -6.88
CA SER A 152 -15.68 12.48 -7.07
C SER A 152 -16.33 13.10 -5.82
N LYS A 153 -15.71 12.92 -4.64
CA LYS A 153 -16.22 13.34 -3.34
C LYS A 153 -15.76 14.73 -2.90
N TYR A 154 -14.64 15.23 -3.43
CA TYR A 154 -14.04 16.52 -3.08
C TYR A 154 -13.84 17.41 -4.33
N PRO A 155 -13.80 18.75 -4.17
CA PRO A 155 -13.55 19.64 -5.29
C PRO A 155 -12.18 19.36 -5.94
N PRO A 156 -12.06 19.43 -7.28
CA PRO A 156 -10.78 19.26 -7.95
C PRO A 156 -9.80 20.37 -7.56
N ALA A 157 -8.50 20.07 -7.51
CA ALA A 157 -7.45 21.02 -7.12
C ALA A 157 -7.67 21.71 -5.76
N SER A 158 -8.18 20.98 -4.76
CA SER A 158 -8.41 21.47 -3.40
C SER A 158 -7.27 21.14 -2.42
N ALA A 159 -6.63 19.98 -2.57
CA ALA A 159 -5.60 19.47 -1.66
C ALA A 159 -4.19 19.94 -2.05
N ASP A 160 -3.37 20.26 -1.04
CA ASP A 160 -1.93 20.53 -1.21
C ASP A 160 -1.10 19.23 -1.12
N LEU A 161 -1.55 18.29 -0.27
CA LEU A 161 -0.92 16.99 -0.03
C LEU A 161 -2.00 15.89 0.03
N VAL A 162 -1.73 14.75 -0.60
CA VAL A 162 -2.45 13.48 -0.37
C VAL A 162 -1.43 12.49 0.17
N VAL A 163 -1.77 11.79 1.26
CA VAL A 163 -0.97 10.70 1.78
C VAL A 163 -1.74 9.38 1.79
N SER A 164 -1.04 8.28 1.54
CA SER A 164 -1.54 6.95 1.91
C SER A 164 -0.43 6.17 2.60
N ALA A 165 -0.65 5.91 3.88
CA ALA A 165 0.26 5.18 4.75
C ALA A 165 -0.21 3.72 4.84
N LEU A 166 0.62 2.77 4.39
CA LEU A 166 0.37 1.32 4.33
C LEU A 166 -0.79 0.85 3.43
N MET A 167 -1.76 1.70 3.09
CA MET A 167 -3.04 1.24 2.53
C MET A 167 -3.09 1.19 0.99
N PHE A 168 -2.17 1.86 0.28
CA PHE A 168 -2.16 1.87 -1.19
C PHE A 168 -2.16 0.48 -1.86
N PRO A 169 -1.44 -0.56 -1.37
CA PRO A 169 -1.48 -1.90 -1.97
C PRO A 169 -2.85 -2.59 -1.94
N LEU A 170 -3.81 -2.06 -1.19
CA LEU A 170 -5.18 -2.58 -1.08
C LEU A 170 -6.19 -1.87 -2.01
N MET A 171 -5.73 -0.94 -2.86
CA MET A 171 -6.57 -0.09 -3.73
C MET A 171 -6.44 -0.48 -5.21
N ASP A 172 -7.46 -0.20 -6.03
CA ASP A 172 -7.26 -0.19 -7.48
C ASP A 172 -6.30 0.94 -7.85
N THR A 173 -5.06 0.56 -8.19
CA THR A 173 -3.94 1.49 -8.37
C THR A 173 -4.25 2.60 -9.37
N MET A 174 -4.92 2.29 -10.49
CA MET A 174 -5.22 3.30 -11.51
C MET A 174 -6.37 4.23 -11.10
N SER A 175 -7.38 3.75 -10.38
CA SER A 175 -8.44 4.61 -9.85
C SER A 175 -7.97 5.45 -8.67
N ALA A 176 -7.14 4.90 -7.79
CA ALA A 176 -6.49 5.64 -6.72
C ALA A 176 -5.62 6.79 -7.27
N LEU A 177 -4.74 6.51 -8.25
CA LEU A 177 -3.93 7.55 -8.89
C LEU A 177 -4.77 8.66 -9.54
N ARG A 178 -5.80 8.30 -10.34
CA ARG A 178 -6.71 9.29 -10.95
C ARG A 178 -7.45 10.12 -9.89
N SER A 179 -7.92 9.47 -8.83
CA SER A 179 -8.63 10.11 -7.72
C SER A 179 -7.75 11.10 -6.96
N PHE A 180 -6.52 10.71 -6.65
CA PHE A 180 -5.55 11.57 -5.95
C PHE A 180 -5.07 12.72 -6.85
N HIS A 181 -4.86 12.46 -8.14
CA HIS A 181 -4.55 13.48 -9.13
C HIS A 181 -5.68 14.53 -9.24
N ALA A 182 -6.95 14.10 -9.24
CA ALA A 182 -8.08 15.02 -9.32
C ALA A 182 -8.16 15.99 -8.14
N VAL A 183 -7.99 15.51 -6.89
CA VAL A 183 -8.11 16.35 -5.69
C VAL A 183 -6.88 17.22 -5.43
N LEU A 184 -5.68 16.78 -5.82
CA LEU A 184 -4.45 17.58 -5.68
C LEU A 184 -4.47 18.83 -6.55
N LYS A 185 -3.85 19.90 -6.06
CA LYS A 185 -3.48 21.09 -6.84
C LYS A 185 -2.33 20.79 -7.83
N PRO A 186 -2.19 21.55 -8.92
CA PRO A 186 -0.93 21.69 -9.65
C PRO A 186 0.23 22.01 -8.69
N GLY A 187 1.36 21.30 -8.80
CA GLY A 187 2.46 21.38 -7.84
C GLY A 187 2.21 20.68 -6.50
N GLY A 188 1.00 20.16 -6.26
CA GLY A 188 0.63 19.40 -5.08
C GLY A 188 1.33 18.04 -5.01
N THR A 189 1.42 17.47 -3.82
CA THR A 189 2.23 16.27 -3.56
C THR A 189 1.37 15.04 -3.27
N LEU A 190 1.66 13.92 -3.92
CA LEU A 190 1.25 12.59 -3.47
C LEU A 190 2.42 11.94 -2.72
N ALA A 191 2.17 11.45 -1.50
CA ALA A 191 3.13 10.70 -0.69
C ALA A 191 2.55 9.33 -0.30
N VAL A 192 3.06 8.27 -0.93
CA VAL A 192 2.68 6.88 -0.63
C VAL A 192 3.82 6.20 0.11
N TRP A 193 3.57 5.57 1.25
CA TRP A 193 4.61 4.79 1.92
C TRP A 193 4.10 3.49 2.53
N PHE A 194 4.98 2.51 2.60
CA PHE A 194 4.71 1.20 3.18
C PHE A 194 5.94 0.72 3.95
N TYR A 195 5.73 -0.05 5.02
CA TYR A 195 6.78 -0.77 5.73
C TYR A 195 6.34 -2.21 6.00
N GLY A 196 7.29 -3.15 5.97
CA GLY A 196 6.98 -4.58 6.13
C GLY A 196 6.91 -5.06 7.58
N ARG A 197 7.00 -6.36 7.78
CA ARG A 197 7.22 -6.96 9.11
C ARG A 197 8.52 -6.45 9.74
N ALA A 198 8.63 -6.56 11.06
CA ALA A 198 9.86 -6.22 11.76
C ALA A 198 10.96 -7.24 11.45
N HIS A 199 12.18 -6.77 11.16
CA HIS A 199 13.34 -7.62 10.94
C HIS A 199 14.39 -7.44 12.04
N PHE A 200 15.06 -8.53 12.44
CA PHE A 200 16.17 -8.48 13.40
C PHE A 200 17.33 -7.64 12.83
N ALA A 201 17.70 -6.58 13.53
CA ALA A 201 18.74 -5.64 13.12
C ALA A 201 20.16 -6.16 13.43
N GLU A 202 20.30 -7.04 14.43
CA GLU A 202 21.54 -7.72 14.79
C GLU A 202 21.79 -8.93 13.85
N LEU A 203 22.99 -9.03 13.26
CA LEU A 203 23.27 -10.02 12.20
C LEU A 203 23.12 -11.48 12.65
N GLU A 204 23.54 -11.81 13.88
CA GLU A 204 23.40 -13.13 14.48
C GLU A 204 21.93 -13.57 14.55
N TYR A 205 21.07 -12.72 15.12
CA TYR A 205 19.64 -13.00 15.28
C TYR A 205 18.87 -12.85 13.95
N ALA A 206 19.37 -12.08 12.99
CA ALA A 206 18.85 -12.09 11.62
C ALA A 206 19.03 -13.46 10.95
N ALA A 207 20.15 -14.15 11.19
CA ALA A 207 20.38 -15.51 10.68
C ALA A 207 19.60 -16.58 11.47
N LEU A 208 19.60 -16.50 12.81
CA LEU A 208 19.03 -17.54 13.69
C LEU A 208 17.51 -17.41 13.91
N CYS A 209 17.00 -16.19 14.05
CA CYS A 209 15.63 -15.93 14.52
C CYS A 209 14.67 -15.49 13.41
N GLN A 210 15.14 -14.79 12.37
CA GLN A 210 14.25 -14.33 11.29
C GLN A 210 13.50 -15.49 10.59
N PRO A 211 14.13 -16.63 10.26
CA PRO A 211 13.41 -17.74 9.61
C PRO A 211 12.31 -18.37 10.47
N LEU A 212 12.40 -18.24 11.81
CA LEU A 212 11.35 -18.71 12.72
C LEU A 212 10.19 -17.70 12.76
N LEU A 213 10.51 -16.42 12.89
CA LEU A 213 9.53 -15.33 12.86
C LEU A 213 8.75 -15.28 11.54
N ASP A 214 9.45 -15.42 10.41
CA ASP A 214 8.85 -15.41 9.08
C ASP A 214 7.92 -16.62 8.88
N ARG A 215 8.28 -17.81 9.38
CA ARG A 215 7.39 -18.99 9.35
C ARG A 215 6.12 -18.82 10.20
N ILE A 216 6.23 -18.20 11.37
CA ILE A 216 5.07 -17.90 12.24
C ILE A 216 4.14 -16.92 11.52
N ILE A 217 4.69 -15.81 11.01
CA ILE A 217 3.93 -14.76 10.34
C ILE A 217 3.28 -15.28 9.04
N ASN A 218 4.01 -16.04 8.22
CA ASN A 218 3.48 -16.63 7.00
C ASN A 218 2.37 -17.66 7.29
N HIS A 219 2.44 -18.41 8.39
CA HIS A 219 1.35 -19.31 8.79
C HIS A 219 0.05 -18.54 9.10
N HIS A 220 0.13 -17.46 9.89
CA HIS A 220 -1.05 -16.63 10.19
C HIS A 220 -1.59 -15.88 8.95
N PHE A 221 -0.72 -15.48 8.02
CA PHE A 221 -1.17 -14.87 6.75
C PHE A 221 -1.72 -15.89 5.74
N SER A 222 -1.26 -17.14 5.76
CA SER A 222 -1.74 -18.17 4.83
C SER A 222 -3.23 -18.47 5.03
N SER A 223 -3.72 -18.50 6.28
CA SER A 223 -5.15 -18.63 6.58
C SER A 223 -6.00 -17.38 6.26
N VAL A 224 -5.36 -16.29 5.81
CA VAL A 224 -6.00 -15.04 5.37
C VAL A 224 -5.94 -14.86 3.85
N ILE A 225 -4.92 -15.43 3.19
CA ILE A 225 -4.64 -15.29 1.76
C ILE A 225 -5.24 -16.44 0.92
N THR A 226 -5.25 -17.66 1.46
CA THR A 226 -5.56 -18.88 0.72
C THR A 226 -7.01 -19.32 0.92
N GLY A 227 -7.53 -20.15 0.00
CA GLY A 227 -8.85 -20.78 0.13
C GLY A 227 -10.07 -19.89 -0.12
N GLY A 228 -9.87 -18.65 -0.57
CA GLY A 228 -10.94 -17.74 -1.00
C GLY A 228 -11.50 -18.01 -2.40
N ASN A 229 -12.35 -17.10 -2.89
CA ASN A 229 -12.82 -17.09 -4.28
C ASN A 229 -11.78 -16.44 -5.23
N PRO A 230 -11.92 -16.55 -6.57
CA PRO A 230 -10.96 -16.00 -7.52
C PRO A 230 -10.70 -14.50 -7.35
N GLU A 231 -11.71 -13.73 -6.92
CA GLU A 231 -11.64 -12.30 -6.64
C GLU A 231 -10.74 -12.00 -5.42
N HIS A 232 -10.88 -12.79 -4.35
CA HIS A 232 -10.02 -12.74 -3.16
C HIS A 232 -8.57 -13.12 -3.49
N THR A 233 -8.38 -14.21 -4.26
CA THR A 233 -7.03 -14.62 -4.73
C THR A 233 -6.39 -13.55 -5.62
N ALA A 234 -7.15 -12.93 -6.53
CA ALA A 234 -6.65 -11.84 -7.37
C ALA A 234 -6.30 -10.59 -6.54
N GLY A 235 -7.10 -10.27 -5.53
CA GLY A 235 -6.82 -9.21 -4.56
C GLY A 235 -5.51 -9.45 -3.82
N TRP A 236 -5.34 -10.60 -3.17
CA TRP A 236 -4.10 -10.91 -2.46
C TRP A 236 -2.87 -11.06 -3.36
N LYS A 237 -3.04 -11.52 -4.61
CA LYS A 237 -1.94 -11.50 -5.59
C LYS A 237 -1.52 -10.07 -5.94
N HIS A 238 -2.47 -9.13 -6.11
CA HIS A 238 -2.13 -7.71 -6.29
C HIS A 238 -1.31 -7.17 -5.10
N VAL A 239 -1.72 -7.48 -3.87
CA VAL A 239 -0.98 -7.10 -2.65
C VAL A 239 0.42 -7.71 -2.64
N ALA A 240 0.55 -9.01 -2.90
CA ALA A 240 1.81 -9.73 -2.86
C ALA A 240 2.80 -9.27 -3.93
N ASP A 241 2.37 -9.18 -5.19
CA ASP A 241 3.18 -8.65 -6.31
C ASP A 241 3.59 -7.20 -6.03
N GLY A 242 2.70 -6.41 -5.42
CA GLY A 242 2.91 -5.00 -5.09
C GLY A 242 3.93 -4.76 -3.98
N ILE A 243 3.83 -5.48 -2.85
CA ILE A 243 4.81 -5.35 -1.76
C ILE A 243 6.17 -5.94 -2.15
N ALA A 244 6.19 -7.10 -2.82
CA ALA A 244 7.44 -7.74 -3.27
C ALA A 244 8.22 -6.89 -4.29
N SER A 245 7.52 -6.07 -5.09
CA SER A 245 8.14 -5.10 -6.01
C SER A 245 8.57 -3.79 -5.34
N TRP A 246 8.52 -3.68 -4.01
CA TRP A 246 8.79 -2.43 -3.28
C TRP A 246 7.90 -1.25 -3.74
N LEU A 247 6.65 -1.55 -4.14
CA LEU A 247 5.71 -0.62 -4.78
C LEU A 247 6.19 -0.04 -6.14
N ASP A 248 7.20 -0.63 -6.78
CA ASP A 248 7.69 -0.19 -8.09
C ASP A 248 6.62 -0.34 -9.20
N TYR A 249 5.66 -1.24 -9.02
CA TYR A 249 4.53 -1.46 -9.94
C TYR A 249 3.58 -0.27 -10.10
N ILE A 250 3.66 0.75 -9.23
CA ILE A 250 2.81 1.95 -9.31
C ILE A 250 3.31 2.83 -10.49
N PRO A 251 2.49 3.07 -11.54
CA PRO A 251 2.92 3.78 -12.74
C PRO A 251 2.60 5.28 -12.64
N PHE A 252 3.62 6.12 -12.56
CA PHE A 252 3.46 7.57 -12.61
C PHE A 252 3.60 8.05 -14.06
N VAL A 253 2.47 8.05 -14.78
CA VAL A 253 2.42 8.50 -16.18
C VAL A 253 2.82 9.97 -16.29
N GLU A 254 3.63 10.30 -17.30
CA GLU A 254 4.24 11.63 -17.46
C GLU A 254 3.22 12.72 -17.81
N GLU A 255 2.02 12.36 -18.25
CA GLU A 255 0.93 13.28 -18.52
C GLU A 255 0.36 13.91 -17.24
N ASP A 256 0.27 13.13 -16.15
CA ASP A 256 -0.33 13.54 -14.87
C ASP A 256 0.73 13.92 -13.80
N TRP A 257 1.92 13.31 -13.85
CA TRP A 257 2.90 13.34 -12.76
C TRP A 257 4.31 13.77 -13.20
N GLU A 258 5.06 14.34 -12.26
CA GLU A 258 6.49 14.63 -12.42
C GLU A 258 7.29 14.50 -11.11
N SER A 259 8.61 14.65 -11.24
CA SER A 259 9.54 14.77 -10.12
C SER A 259 9.51 13.56 -9.17
N VAL A 260 9.20 12.36 -9.67
CA VAL A 260 8.95 11.18 -8.84
C VAL A 260 10.25 10.71 -8.17
N VAL A 261 10.20 10.49 -6.85
CA VAL A 261 11.32 10.01 -6.05
C VAL A 261 10.88 8.81 -5.22
N ARG A 262 11.58 7.67 -5.36
CA ARG A 262 11.33 6.44 -4.59
C ARG A 262 12.46 6.21 -3.60
N HIS A 263 12.24 6.55 -2.34
CA HIS A 263 13.15 6.23 -1.24
C HIS A 263 12.92 4.79 -0.78
N LYS A 264 13.96 3.96 -0.76
CA LYS A 264 13.91 2.59 -0.21
C LYS A 264 14.91 2.46 0.93
N TRP A 265 14.48 1.91 2.06
CA TRP A 265 15.34 1.62 3.20
C TRP A 265 15.43 0.10 3.44
N ASN A 266 16.65 -0.36 3.72
CA ASN A 266 17.00 -1.74 4.12
C ASN A 266 16.78 -2.83 3.04
N ALA A 267 16.57 -2.44 1.79
CA ALA A 267 16.27 -3.34 0.68
C ALA A 267 17.36 -4.40 0.40
N LYS A 268 18.62 -4.15 0.77
CA LYS A 268 19.72 -5.11 0.55
C LYS A 268 19.75 -6.28 1.54
N TRP A 269 18.93 -6.24 2.59
CA TRP A 269 18.94 -7.26 3.65
C TRP A 269 17.54 -7.62 4.21
N THR A 270 16.47 -7.13 3.60
CA THR A 270 15.06 -7.38 4.01
C THR A 270 14.15 -7.50 2.79
N THR A 271 12.91 -7.96 3.00
CA THR A 271 11.85 -7.98 1.98
C THR A 271 10.74 -7.01 2.38
N LEU A 272 10.28 -6.14 1.47
CA LEU A 272 9.12 -5.30 1.78
C LEU A 272 7.85 -6.17 1.76
N GLY A 273 7.30 -6.44 2.93
CA GLY A 273 6.03 -7.14 3.07
C GLY A 273 5.74 -7.55 4.50
N PHE A 274 4.46 -7.61 4.87
CA PHE A 274 4.07 -8.20 6.16
C PHE A 274 4.16 -9.73 6.14
N PHE A 275 4.11 -10.36 4.98
CA PHE A 275 4.34 -11.78 4.75
C PHE A 275 5.42 -11.98 3.67
N GLY A 276 5.91 -13.22 3.53
CA GLY A 276 6.70 -13.71 2.40
C GLY A 276 5.90 -14.62 1.47
N ASN A 277 6.52 -15.06 0.38
CA ASN A 277 5.87 -15.85 -0.69
C ASN A 277 5.27 -17.18 -0.17
N GLU A 278 5.80 -17.72 0.92
CA GLU A 278 5.34 -18.98 1.53
C GLU A 278 3.99 -18.86 2.25
N ALA A 279 3.41 -17.66 2.32
CA ALA A 279 2.02 -17.46 2.74
C ALA A 279 1.00 -17.61 1.60
N CYS A 280 1.45 -17.63 0.34
CA CYS A 280 0.60 -17.62 -0.86
C CYS A 280 0.47 -19.02 -1.50
N ASP A 281 -0.72 -19.34 -2.02
CA ASP A 281 -0.99 -20.52 -2.86
C ASP A 281 -0.84 -20.23 -4.38
N PHE A 282 -0.37 -19.03 -4.73
CA PHE A 282 -0.13 -18.53 -6.08
C PHE A 282 1.30 -17.97 -6.24
N PRO A 283 1.84 -17.91 -7.48
CA PRO A 283 3.15 -17.30 -7.73
C PRO A 283 3.11 -15.79 -7.52
N VAL A 284 4.06 -15.29 -6.71
CA VAL A 284 4.33 -13.86 -6.53
C VAL A 284 5.25 -13.38 -7.66
N GLU A 285 4.79 -12.37 -8.40
CA GLU A 285 5.39 -11.87 -9.64
C GLU A 285 5.64 -10.35 -9.53
N PRO A 286 6.69 -9.90 -8.84
CA PRO A 286 6.97 -8.47 -8.68
C PRO A 286 7.22 -7.79 -10.04
N ARG A 287 6.60 -6.63 -10.25
CA ARG A 287 6.68 -5.83 -11.49
C ARG A 287 7.19 -4.44 -11.19
N SER A 288 7.90 -3.83 -12.13
CA SER A 288 8.34 -2.43 -12.03
C SER A 288 7.75 -1.60 -13.16
N SER A 289 7.32 -0.39 -12.83
CA SER A 289 6.96 0.68 -13.75
C SER A 289 7.86 1.91 -13.57
N VAL A 290 9.00 1.74 -12.88
CA VAL A 290 9.99 2.80 -12.66
C VAL A 290 10.65 3.18 -13.98
N THR A 291 10.59 4.46 -14.34
CA THR A 291 11.25 5.00 -15.55
C THR A 291 12.64 5.59 -15.25
N ASP A 292 13.42 5.85 -16.31
CA ASP A 292 14.72 6.54 -16.25
C ASP A 292 14.64 8.00 -15.79
N LYS A 293 13.43 8.56 -15.72
CA LYS A 293 13.13 9.92 -15.23
C LYS A 293 12.82 9.96 -13.74
N GLU A 294 12.69 8.82 -13.07
CA GLU A 294 12.46 8.73 -11.63
C GLU A 294 13.75 8.62 -10.84
N VAL A 295 13.76 9.20 -9.63
CA VAL A 295 14.94 9.14 -8.73
C VAL A 295 14.74 8.07 -7.67
N VAL A 296 15.36 6.90 -7.85
CA VAL A 296 15.40 5.85 -6.81
C VAL A 296 16.57 6.13 -5.86
N ILE A 297 16.30 6.16 -4.54
CA ILE A 297 17.31 6.42 -3.51
C ILE A 297 17.27 5.33 -2.44
N GLU A 298 18.18 4.37 -2.54
CA GLU A 298 18.36 3.31 -1.55
C GLU A 298 19.23 3.74 -0.37
N ARG A 299 18.89 3.27 0.84
CA ARG A 299 19.65 3.49 2.08
C ARG A 299 19.64 2.21 2.92
N ASP A 300 20.75 1.89 3.57
CA ASP A 300 20.80 0.82 4.57
C ASP A 300 20.93 1.47 5.96
N ASP A 301 19.91 1.29 6.80
CA ASP A 301 19.82 1.84 8.15
C ASP A 301 19.20 0.80 9.09
N ARG A 302 20.05 -0.02 9.71
CA ARG A 302 19.70 -0.97 10.78
C ARG A 302 19.25 -0.31 12.09
N SER A 303 19.25 1.03 12.17
CA SER A 303 18.68 1.80 13.28
C SER A 303 17.33 2.45 12.95
N LEU A 304 16.84 2.34 11.70
CA LEU A 304 15.60 2.99 11.27
C LEU A 304 14.42 2.55 12.15
N TRP A 305 13.81 3.54 12.81
CA TRP A 305 12.70 3.42 13.76
C TRP A 305 12.92 2.42 14.92
N ARG A 306 14.18 2.05 15.18
CA ARG A 306 14.58 0.88 15.99
C ARG A 306 13.80 0.72 17.30
N LYS A 307 13.22 -0.45 17.48
CA LYS A 307 12.77 -0.94 18.79
C LYS A 307 13.71 -2.03 19.28
N ASN A 308 13.84 -2.16 20.60
CA ASN A 308 14.48 -3.30 21.23
C ASN A 308 13.39 -4.05 22.00
N TRP A 309 13.14 -5.32 21.69
CA TRP A 309 12.00 -6.12 22.16
C TRP A 309 12.43 -7.48 22.68
N ASN A 310 11.71 -8.01 23.68
CA ASN A 310 11.73 -9.43 24.01
C ASN A 310 10.64 -10.20 23.24
N VAL A 311 10.61 -11.53 23.36
CA VAL A 311 9.65 -12.37 22.62
C VAL A 311 8.19 -12.02 22.89
N GLY A 312 7.84 -11.58 24.11
CA GLY A 312 6.48 -11.14 24.44
C GLY A 312 6.05 -9.91 23.63
N GLN A 313 6.90 -8.88 23.53
CA GLN A 313 6.60 -7.69 22.73
C GLN A 313 6.69 -7.94 21.22
N LEU A 314 7.39 -8.99 20.80
CA LEU A 314 7.36 -9.49 19.42
C LEU A 314 6.05 -10.24 19.12
N ARG A 315 5.53 -11.03 20.06
CA ARG A 315 4.19 -11.66 19.98
C ARG A 315 3.09 -10.61 19.89
N GLU A 316 3.12 -9.58 20.76
CA GLU A 316 2.23 -8.40 20.67
C GLU A 316 2.32 -7.76 19.27
N PHE A 317 3.52 -7.57 18.72
CA PHE A 317 3.65 -7.02 17.37
C PHE A 317 2.93 -7.88 16.33
N VAL A 318 3.12 -9.20 16.33
CA VAL A 318 2.46 -10.13 15.38
C VAL A 318 0.93 -10.13 15.56
N GLU A 319 0.43 -10.15 16.79
CA GLU A 319 -1.01 -10.04 17.13
C GLU A 319 -1.65 -8.79 16.51
N TYR A 320 -0.93 -7.66 16.49
CA TYR A 320 -1.38 -6.41 15.90
C TYR A 320 -0.79 -6.14 14.50
N ILE A 321 -0.28 -7.15 13.79
CA ILE A 321 -0.02 -7.08 12.34
C ILE A 321 -1.36 -7.08 11.58
N TYR A 322 -2.30 -7.93 12.00
CA TYR A 322 -3.60 -8.17 11.35
C TYR A 322 -4.55 -8.84 12.37
N PRO A 323 -5.88 -8.66 12.29
CA PRO A 323 -6.82 -9.31 13.20
C PRO A 323 -6.98 -10.82 12.89
N PHE A 324 -5.95 -11.62 13.19
CA PHE A 324 -5.97 -13.08 13.05
C PHE A 324 -6.92 -13.73 14.07
N GLN A 325 -7.60 -14.82 13.67
CA GLN A 325 -8.56 -15.53 14.55
C GLN A 325 -7.90 -16.53 15.52
N GLU A 326 -6.71 -17.06 15.20
CA GLU A 326 -5.98 -18.02 16.03
C GLU A 326 -4.49 -17.64 16.14
N MET A 327 -4.06 -17.23 17.33
CA MET A 327 -2.69 -16.78 17.62
C MET A 327 -1.81 -17.85 18.30
N GLU A 328 -2.41 -18.86 18.91
CA GLU A 328 -1.73 -19.90 19.72
C GLU A 328 -2.06 -21.31 19.21
N GLY A 329 -2.07 -21.50 17.89
CA GLY A 329 -2.28 -22.82 17.27
C GLY A 329 -1.06 -23.74 17.42
N GLU A 330 -1.29 -25.06 17.41
CA GLU A 330 -0.24 -26.06 17.65
C GLU A 330 0.96 -25.98 16.68
N TYR A 331 0.78 -25.43 15.47
CA TYR A 331 1.88 -25.20 14.54
C TYR A 331 2.87 -24.11 15.02
N VAL A 332 2.37 -23.02 15.62
CA VAL A 332 3.19 -21.87 16.00
C VAL A 332 3.77 -21.95 17.40
N LYS A 333 3.15 -22.70 18.32
CA LYS A 333 3.68 -22.94 19.69
C LYS A 333 5.16 -23.37 19.72
N PRO A 334 5.60 -24.44 19.02
CA PRO A 334 7.00 -24.87 19.04
C PRO A 334 7.93 -23.85 18.37
N LEU A 335 7.45 -23.11 17.36
CA LEU A 335 8.24 -22.07 16.70
C LEU A 335 8.48 -20.87 17.62
N TRP A 336 7.46 -20.45 18.39
CA TRP A 336 7.61 -19.42 19.42
C TRP A 336 8.57 -19.85 20.53
N ALA A 337 8.48 -21.10 21.01
CA ALA A 337 9.39 -21.63 22.03
C ALA A 337 10.85 -21.70 21.53
N GLN A 338 11.06 -22.14 20.28
CA GLN A 338 12.38 -22.13 19.66
C GLN A 338 12.90 -20.70 19.45
N LEU A 339 12.04 -19.77 19.01
CA LEU A 339 12.38 -18.37 18.80
C LEU A 339 12.74 -17.67 20.11
N GLU A 340 12.03 -17.94 21.21
CA GLU A 340 12.41 -17.46 22.54
C GLU A 340 13.80 -17.96 22.94
N GLY A 341 14.05 -19.27 22.79
CA GLY A 341 15.35 -19.85 23.12
C GLY A 341 16.50 -19.22 22.31
N GLN A 342 16.31 -19.04 21.01
CA GLN A 342 17.28 -18.37 20.13
C GLN A 342 17.42 -16.87 20.41
N MET A 343 16.38 -16.19 20.89
CA MET A 343 16.47 -14.81 21.39
C MET A 343 17.18 -14.69 22.75
N GLY A 344 17.47 -15.80 23.44
CA GLY A 344 18.12 -15.84 24.75
C GLY A 344 17.16 -15.90 25.96
N GLY A 345 15.92 -16.33 25.77
CA GLY A 345 14.91 -16.50 26.82
C GLY A 345 13.95 -15.30 26.98
N VAL A 346 12.82 -15.51 27.66
CA VAL A 346 11.69 -14.57 27.81
C VAL A 346 12.04 -13.11 28.16
N HIS A 347 13.14 -12.85 28.89
CA HIS A 347 13.55 -11.50 29.28
C HIS A 347 14.59 -10.87 28.34
N ALA A 348 15.27 -11.65 27.50
CA ALA A 348 16.29 -11.15 26.59
C ALA A 348 15.67 -10.25 25.52
N ARG A 349 16.36 -9.15 25.21
CA ARG A 349 15.90 -8.14 24.26
C ARG A 349 16.79 -8.15 23.02
N ARG A 350 16.19 -8.03 21.85
CA ARG A 350 16.86 -7.92 20.54
C ARG A 350 16.40 -6.70 19.77
N ALA A 351 17.26 -6.18 18.92
CA ALA A 351 17.03 -5.00 18.11
C ALA A 351 16.26 -5.35 16.83
N PHE A 352 15.25 -4.55 16.50
CA PHE A 352 14.45 -4.67 15.29
C PHE A 352 14.51 -3.37 14.49
N SER A 353 14.52 -3.48 13.17
CA SER A 353 14.37 -2.39 12.20
C SER A 353 13.42 -2.84 11.07
N TRP A 354 13.11 -1.96 10.12
CA TRP A 354 12.06 -2.18 9.11
C TRP A 354 12.55 -1.96 7.67
N PRO A 355 12.11 -2.78 6.70
CA PRO A 355 12.01 -2.39 5.30
C PRO A 355 10.99 -1.26 5.17
N VAL A 356 11.33 -0.18 4.47
CA VAL A 356 10.43 0.95 4.24
C VAL A 356 10.58 1.43 2.79
N VAL A 357 9.48 1.73 2.13
CA VAL A 357 9.45 2.56 0.92
C VAL A 357 8.65 3.82 1.15
N LEU A 358 9.12 4.96 0.62
CA LEU A 358 8.38 6.21 0.48
C LEU A 358 8.50 6.66 -0.97
N ILE A 359 7.37 6.79 -1.65
CA ILE A 359 7.24 7.36 -2.98
C ILE A 359 6.66 8.78 -2.84
N LEU A 360 7.32 9.73 -3.48
CA LEU A 360 6.92 11.13 -3.57
C LEU A 360 6.73 11.50 -5.03
N ALA A 361 5.58 12.04 -5.39
CA ALA A 361 5.29 12.52 -6.75
C ALA A 361 4.62 13.89 -6.70
N THR A 362 4.89 14.72 -7.71
CA THR A 362 4.24 16.02 -7.90
C THR A 362 3.19 15.91 -8.99
N ARG A 363 1.99 16.41 -8.71
CA ARG A 363 0.96 16.63 -9.72
C ARG A 363 1.35 17.78 -10.65
N LYS A 364 1.12 17.60 -11.96
CA LYS A 364 1.22 18.67 -12.96
C LYS A 364 0.06 19.68 -12.90
#